data_AF-A0A6L6JA71-F1
#
_entry.id   AF-A0A6L6JA71-F1
#
_cell.length_a   1.000
_cell.length_b   1.000
_cell.length_c   1.000
_cell.angle_alpha   90.00
_cell.angle_beta   90.00
_cell.angle_gamma   90.00
#
_symmetry.space_group_name_H-M   'P 1'
#
loop_
_entity.id
_entity.type
_entity.pdbx_description
1 polymer ?
#
loop_
_entity_poly.entity_id
_entity_poly.type
_entity_poly.pdbx_seq_one_letter_code
_entity_poly.pdbx_strand_id
1 'polypeptide(L)'
;MTYQFKAIAAARKHLIETKDAGDPFEVLTKKFGQHADETLRRIEEVDQKATGTRAMVQEMEQMLAREGSAAPARSKSWGEQFADNPGLKSFSEDTSRPGRFRVEVKDITTGATSGGAMSQNFRDGEVTTLARKRMTVRDLLPVVQVSGNAAEYVVQTSRPNAAATVAEGALKPESDMALELRTAPTRVIAHWITASRQVLDDSAQLRDLINGELRYGLQEAEEVQLLNGDGTGSNLTGLIPNATAFSDPLGVTGGSMIDTIASAILQNALANLPADGLIVHPADWTTMRTLKNGDGDYILGHPAAAVEPRLFGLPAVVTPAITQGQFLVGNFRASATVYDRWQPTVQVSTDHADFFIRNLVAILAEERLALAIKQPLALTYGAFDGE
;
A
#
# COMPACT_ATOMS: atom_id res chain seq x y z
N MET A 1 44.54 42.74 -8.21
CA MET A 1 45.84 43.42 -8.02
C MET A 1 46.33 43.40 -6.55
N THR A 2 45.86 42.46 -5.73
CA THR A 2 46.08 42.47 -4.25
C THR A 2 46.92 41.30 -3.74
N TYR A 3 47.23 40.31 -4.58
CA TYR A 3 48.04 39.14 -4.22
C TYR A 3 49.54 39.31 -4.52
N GLN A 4 49.91 40.11 -5.53
CA GLN A 4 51.31 40.36 -5.89
C GLN A 4 52.07 41.21 -4.85
N PHE A 5 51.40 42.12 -4.15
CA PHE A 5 52.04 42.96 -3.13
C PHE A 5 52.42 42.18 -1.85
N LYS A 6 51.69 41.11 -1.50
CA LYS A 6 52.02 40.27 -0.32
C LYS A 6 53.24 39.37 -0.58
N ALA A 7 53.40 38.88 -1.80
CA ALA A 7 54.54 38.03 -2.17
C ALA A 7 55.87 38.81 -2.19
N ILE A 8 55.85 40.06 -2.69
CA ILE A 8 57.04 40.93 -2.72
C ILE A 8 57.47 41.34 -1.30
N ALA A 9 56.53 41.56 -0.39
CA ALA A 9 56.82 41.86 1.02
C ALA A 9 57.44 40.67 1.77
N ALA A 10 57.02 39.43 1.46
CA ALA A 10 57.58 38.22 2.05
C ALA A 10 59.01 37.92 1.53
N ALA A 11 59.25 38.12 0.23
CA ALA A 11 60.57 37.93 -0.38
C ALA A 11 61.62 38.91 0.18
N ARG A 12 61.22 40.17 0.44
CA ARG A 12 62.12 41.18 1.03
C ARG A 12 62.54 40.84 2.45
N LYS A 13 61.65 40.21 3.23
CA LYS A 13 61.93 39.82 4.63
C LYS A 13 62.92 38.66 4.72
N HIS A 14 62.84 37.73 3.77
CA HIS A 14 63.72 36.55 3.72
C HIS A 14 65.13 36.87 3.21
N LEU A 15 65.33 37.99 2.50
CA LEU A 15 66.62 38.38 1.92
C LEU A 15 67.51 39.22 2.86
N ILE A 16 66.93 39.75 3.95
CA ILE A 16 67.62 40.63 4.91
C ILE A 16 68.13 39.86 6.15
N GLU A 17 67.56 38.69 6.46
CA GLU A 17 67.76 38.02 7.77
C GLU A 17 68.78 36.86 7.77
N THR A 18 69.37 36.47 6.64
CA THR A 18 70.41 35.41 6.62
C THR A 18 71.76 35.98 6.21
N LYS A 19 72.44 36.60 7.18
CA LYS A 19 73.88 36.84 7.20
C LYS A 19 74.52 35.54 7.71
N ASP A 20 75.51 35.00 6.99
CA ASP A 20 76.30 33.79 7.33
C ASP A 20 75.82 32.43 6.78
N ALA A 21 75.62 32.36 5.46
CA ALA A 21 75.92 31.16 4.67
C ALA A 21 76.38 31.61 3.27
N GLY A 22 77.45 30.99 2.72
CA GLY A 22 78.19 31.43 1.52
C GLY A 22 77.34 31.73 0.28
N ASP A 23 77.97 32.43 -0.67
CA ASP A 23 77.36 33.14 -1.80
C ASP A 23 76.03 32.54 -2.28
N PRO A 24 74.89 33.25 -2.12
CA PRO A 24 73.54 32.75 -2.44
C PRO A 24 73.42 32.21 -3.86
N PHE A 25 74.25 32.72 -4.77
CA PHE A 25 74.32 32.31 -6.16
C PHE A 25 74.85 30.89 -6.36
N GLU A 26 75.82 30.40 -5.56
CA GLU A 26 76.33 29.02 -5.69
C GLU A 26 75.32 27.98 -5.18
N VAL A 27 74.59 28.30 -4.12
CA VAL A 27 73.53 27.42 -3.58
C VAL A 27 72.35 27.38 -4.54
N LEU A 28 72.00 28.51 -5.16
CA LEU A 28 70.98 28.57 -6.19
C LEU A 28 71.38 27.80 -7.44
N THR A 29 72.61 27.96 -7.98
CA THR A 29 73.03 27.22 -9.17
C THR A 29 73.06 25.71 -8.96
N LYS A 30 73.51 25.22 -7.79
CA LYS A 30 73.41 23.79 -7.46
C LYS A 30 71.96 23.29 -7.36
N LYS A 31 71.07 24.04 -6.70
CA LYS A 31 69.65 23.66 -6.60
C LYS A 31 68.93 23.73 -7.94
N PHE A 32 69.27 24.70 -8.80
CA PHE A 32 68.74 24.79 -10.17
C PHE A 32 69.24 23.66 -11.06
N GLY A 33 70.51 23.25 -10.95
CA GLY A 33 71.05 22.08 -11.65
C GLY A 33 70.34 20.80 -11.26
N GLN A 34 70.18 20.55 -9.95
CA GLN A 34 69.45 19.38 -9.45
C GLN A 34 67.98 19.36 -9.87
N HIS A 35 67.31 20.51 -9.86
CA HIS A 35 65.92 20.60 -10.29
C HIS A 35 65.77 20.45 -11.81
N ALA A 36 66.74 20.93 -12.61
CA ALA A 36 66.77 20.72 -14.05
C ALA A 36 66.95 19.23 -14.39
N ASP A 37 67.89 18.55 -13.72
CA ASP A 37 68.13 17.11 -13.89
C ASP A 37 66.90 16.29 -13.48
N GLU A 38 66.22 16.64 -12.37
CA GLU A 38 65.00 15.97 -11.95
C GLU A 38 63.84 16.22 -12.92
N THR A 39 63.72 17.42 -13.49
CA THR A 39 62.69 17.71 -14.50
C THR A 39 62.91 16.94 -15.80
N LEU A 40 64.16 16.81 -16.26
CA LEU A 40 64.50 16.02 -17.44
C LEU A 40 64.16 14.54 -17.23
N ARG A 41 64.49 13.99 -16.06
CA ARG A 41 64.13 12.61 -15.71
C ARG A 41 62.62 12.38 -15.69
N ARG A 42 61.83 13.32 -15.16
CA ARG A 42 60.36 13.22 -15.19
C ARG A 42 59.80 13.32 -16.61
N ILE A 43 60.42 14.11 -17.49
CA ILE A 43 60.02 14.20 -18.89
C ILE A 43 60.27 12.86 -19.60
N GLU A 44 61.42 12.22 -19.37
CA GLU A 44 61.70 10.88 -19.91
C GLU A 44 60.71 9.82 -19.42
N GLU A 45 60.36 9.83 -18.12
CA GLU A 45 59.35 8.91 -17.57
C GLU A 45 57.95 9.16 -18.17
N VAL A 46 57.60 10.41 -18.44
CA VAL A 46 56.34 10.77 -19.10
C VAL A 46 56.35 10.33 -20.56
N ASP A 47 57.47 10.46 -21.27
CA ASP A 47 57.58 10.05 -22.68
C ASP A 47 57.55 8.53 -22.83
N GLN A 48 58.14 7.78 -21.90
CA GLN A 48 58.00 6.33 -21.80
C GLN A 48 56.56 5.89 -21.51
N LYS A 49 55.85 6.60 -20.62
CA LYS A 49 54.42 6.33 -20.38
C LYS A 49 53.56 6.66 -21.61
N ALA A 50 53.85 7.76 -22.31
CA ALA A 50 53.14 8.18 -23.50
C ALA A 50 53.33 7.21 -24.68
N THR A 51 54.53 6.68 -24.86
CA THR A 51 54.80 5.61 -25.84
C THR A 51 54.09 4.31 -25.48
N GLY A 52 54.07 3.92 -24.20
CA GLY A 52 53.29 2.78 -23.72
C GLY A 52 51.77 2.94 -23.93
N THR A 53 51.23 4.15 -23.74
CA THR A 53 49.80 4.41 -24.00
C THR A 53 49.48 4.35 -25.48
N ARG A 54 50.36 4.86 -26.36
CA ARG A 54 50.19 4.73 -27.82
C ARG A 54 50.18 3.28 -28.28
N ALA A 55 51.05 2.44 -27.73
CA ALA A 55 51.08 1.01 -28.04
C ALA A 55 49.78 0.31 -27.62
N MET A 56 49.25 0.63 -26.42
CA MET A 56 47.98 0.09 -25.94
C MET A 56 46.79 0.53 -26.81
N VAL A 57 46.80 1.77 -27.29
CA VAL A 57 45.77 2.26 -28.23
C VAL A 57 45.86 1.55 -29.58
N GLN A 58 47.07 1.31 -30.12
CA GLN A 58 47.24 0.54 -31.36
C GLN A 58 46.85 -0.94 -31.21
N GLU A 59 47.13 -1.58 -30.08
CA GLU A 59 46.64 -2.93 -29.79
C GLU A 59 45.12 -2.98 -29.64
N MET A 60 44.53 -1.97 -28.99
CA MET A 60 43.08 -1.85 -28.87
C MET A 60 42.42 -1.66 -30.25
N GLU A 61 43.02 -0.85 -31.13
CA GLU A 61 42.59 -0.70 -32.53
C GLU A 61 42.75 -2.02 -33.31
N GLN A 62 43.84 -2.77 -33.13
CA GLN A 62 44.02 -4.08 -33.77
C GLN A 62 43.05 -5.14 -33.24
N MET A 63 42.69 -5.13 -31.95
CA MET A 63 41.65 -5.98 -31.39
C MET A 63 40.27 -5.63 -31.97
N LEU A 64 39.92 -4.35 -32.05
CA LEU A 64 38.67 -3.85 -32.65
C LEU A 64 38.57 -4.17 -34.15
N ALA A 65 39.70 -4.16 -34.88
CA ALA A 65 39.73 -4.52 -36.30
C ALA A 65 39.61 -6.03 -36.55
N ARG A 66 40.02 -6.89 -35.60
CA ARG A 66 39.88 -8.35 -35.69
C ARG A 66 38.47 -8.87 -35.36
N GLU A 67 37.63 -8.06 -34.72
CA GLU A 67 36.26 -8.41 -34.33
C GLU A 67 35.19 -7.94 -35.35
N GLY A 68 35.61 -7.64 -36.59
CA GLY A 68 34.77 -7.11 -37.66
C GLY A 68 34.06 -8.15 -38.55
N SER A 69 33.46 -9.20 -37.97
CA SER A 69 32.57 -10.10 -38.73
C SER A 69 31.25 -10.33 -37.98
N ALA A 70 30.23 -9.60 -38.44
CA ALA A 70 28.80 -9.73 -38.13
C ALA A 70 28.32 -9.24 -36.74
N ALA A 71 28.16 -7.92 -36.60
CA ALA A 71 27.28 -7.31 -35.60
C ALA A 71 26.51 -6.11 -36.23
N PRO A 72 25.23 -5.89 -35.85
CA PRO A 72 24.36 -4.88 -36.46
C PRO A 72 24.89 -3.46 -36.21
N ALA A 73 24.71 -2.57 -37.19
CA ALA A 73 25.22 -1.20 -37.17
C ALA A 73 24.88 -0.47 -35.85
N ARG A 74 25.91 -0.25 -35.03
CA ARG A 74 25.82 0.58 -33.82
C ARG A 74 25.42 1.99 -34.26
N SER A 75 24.33 2.53 -33.71
CA SER A 75 23.98 3.92 -33.91
C SER A 75 25.08 4.78 -33.26
N LYS A 76 25.70 5.65 -34.07
CA LYS A 76 26.76 6.56 -33.61
C LYS A 76 26.27 7.38 -32.42
N SER A 77 27.12 7.56 -31.41
CA SER A 77 26.76 8.37 -30.24
C SER A 77 26.53 9.84 -30.63
N TRP A 78 25.79 10.61 -29.83
CA TRP A 78 25.54 12.02 -30.12
C TRP A 78 26.83 12.84 -30.28
N GLY A 79 27.88 12.52 -29.50
CA GLY A 79 29.19 13.14 -29.63
C GLY A 79 29.92 12.79 -30.92
N GLU A 80 29.76 11.54 -31.37
CA GLU A 80 30.39 11.02 -32.59
C GLU A 80 29.68 11.55 -33.85
N GLN A 81 28.35 11.69 -33.81
CA GLN A 81 27.58 12.36 -34.87
C GLN A 81 27.89 13.86 -34.97
N PHE A 82 28.20 14.51 -33.84
CA PHE A 82 28.62 15.91 -33.82
C PHE A 82 30.02 16.09 -34.43
N ALA A 83 30.98 15.22 -34.07
CA ALA A 83 32.35 15.26 -34.58
C ALA A 83 32.45 14.92 -36.08
N ASP A 84 31.63 13.99 -36.56
CA ASP A 84 31.62 13.56 -37.96
C ASP A 84 30.85 14.51 -38.89
N ASN A 85 30.20 15.55 -38.37
CA ASN A 85 29.40 16.46 -39.19
C ASN A 85 30.33 17.32 -40.09
N PRO A 86 30.19 17.27 -41.43
CA PRO A 86 31.04 18.03 -42.35
C PRO A 86 30.96 19.56 -42.13
N GLY A 87 29.88 20.06 -41.52
CA GLY A 87 29.75 21.47 -41.16
C GLY A 87 30.64 21.92 -39.99
N LEU A 88 31.09 20.99 -39.13
CA LEU A 88 32.04 21.31 -38.04
C LEU A 88 33.46 21.51 -38.61
N LYS A 89 33.84 20.74 -39.64
CA LYS A 89 35.12 20.91 -40.35
C LYS A 89 35.19 22.26 -41.05
N SER A 90 34.15 22.66 -41.78
CA SER A 90 34.10 23.98 -42.42
C SER A 90 34.02 25.14 -41.42
N PHE A 91 33.42 24.94 -40.24
CA PHE A 91 33.43 25.95 -39.17
C PHE A 91 34.80 26.10 -38.50
N SER A 92 35.59 25.02 -38.40
CA SER A 92 36.96 25.07 -37.86
C SER A 92 37.95 25.77 -38.80
N GLU A 93 37.68 25.77 -40.11
CA GLU A 93 38.52 26.39 -41.14
C GLU A 93 38.17 27.87 -41.37
N ASP A 94 36.97 28.33 -40.99
CA ASP A 94 36.51 29.70 -41.22
C ASP A 94 36.80 30.62 -40.02
N THR A 95 37.95 31.30 -40.05
CA THR A 95 38.41 32.19 -38.96
C THR A 95 37.74 33.58 -38.97
N SER A 96 36.82 33.87 -39.92
CA SER A 96 36.48 35.28 -40.20
C SER A 96 35.18 35.82 -39.58
N ARG A 97 34.30 35.03 -38.96
CA ARG A 97 33.07 35.57 -38.32
C ARG A 97 32.58 34.70 -37.14
N PRO A 98 32.08 35.27 -36.03
CA PRO A 98 31.43 34.51 -34.97
C PRO A 98 30.02 34.09 -35.41
N GLY A 99 29.93 33.05 -36.24
CA GLY A 99 28.67 32.39 -36.61
C GLY A 99 28.23 31.42 -35.53
N ARG A 100 26.94 31.42 -35.15
CA ARG A 100 26.38 30.38 -34.28
C ARG A 100 26.06 29.16 -35.14
N PHE A 101 26.82 28.08 -35.00
CA PHE A 101 26.58 26.80 -35.68
C PHE A 101 25.51 26.00 -34.92
N ARG A 102 24.33 25.82 -35.54
CA ARG A 102 23.26 24.97 -35.03
C ARG A 102 23.29 23.66 -35.80
N VAL A 103 23.70 22.57 -35.13
CA VAL A 103 23.57 21.22 -35.66
C VAL A 103 22.11 20.82 -35.51
N GLU A 104 21.38 20.74 -36.62
CA GLU A 104 20.14 19.99 -36.65
C GLU A 104 20.51 18.50 -36.73
N VAL A 105 20.53 17.84 -35.58
CA VAL A 105 20.53 16.38 -35.52
C VAL A 105 19.23 15.98 -36.19
N LYS A 106 19.33 15.24 -37.30
CA LYS A 106 18.17 14.73 -38.02
C LYS A 106 17.54 13.68 -37.13
N ASP A 107 16.66 14.11 -36.24
CA ASP A 107 15.89 13.23 -35.39
C ASP A 107 15.22 12.21 -36.31
N ILE A 108 15.45 10.93 -36.04
CA ILE A 108 14.52 9.89 -36.44
C ILE A 108 13.28 10.17 -35.59
N THR A 109 12.50 11.16 -36.03
CA THR A 109 11.22 11.48 -35.42
C THR A 109 10.40 10.22 -35.47
N THR A 110 9.76 9.86 -34.37
CA THR A 110 8.71 8.84 -34.26
C THR A 110 7.46 9.23 -35.07
N GLY A 111 7.66 9.55 -36.35
CA GLY A 111 6.62 9.75 -37.35
C GLY A 111 6.21 8.40 -37.91
N ALA A 112 4.94 8.27 -38.26
CA ALA A 112 4.26 7.02 -38.62
C ALA A 112 4.93 6.15 -39.72
N THR A 113 5.94 6.67 -40.42
CA THR A 113 6.68 5.96 -41.49
C THR A 113 8.17 5.73 -41.21
N SER A 114 8.67 6.04 -40.00
CA SER A 114 10.07 5.77 -39.59
C SER A 114 10.13 5.24 -38.16
N GLY A 115 10.54 3.98 -37.98
CA GLY A 115 10.79 3.38 -36.66
C GLY A 115 9.56 3.06 -35.78
N GLY A 116 8.42 3.72 -35.98
CA GLY A 116 7.18 3.45 -35.23
C GLY A 116 6.60 2.05 -35.43
N ALA A 117 6.94 1.36 -36.53
CA ALA A 117 6.60 -0.04 -36.76
C ALA A 117 7.49 -1.03 -35.96
N MET A 118 8.64 -0.57 -35.44
CA MET A 118 9.60 -1.38 -34.68
C MET A 118 9.47 -1.17 -33.16
N SER A 119 8.88 -0.05 -32.73
CA SER A 119 8.45 0.13 -31.35
C SER A 119 7.11 -0.58 -31.19
N GLN A 120 7.14 -1.82 -30.68
CA GLN A 120 5.93 -2.44 -30.19
C GLN A 120 5.42 -1.58 -29.03
N ASN A 121 4.18 -1.11 -29.11
CA ASN A 121 3.53 -0.50 -27.97
C ASN A 121 3.60 -1.50 -26.82
N PHE A 122 4.28 -1.12 -25.74
CA PHE A 122 4.29 -1.91 -24.52
C PHE A 122 2.85 -2.00 -24.03
N ARG A 123 2.27 -3.20 -24.14
CA ARG A 123 1.02 -3.50 -23.45
C ARG A 123 1.42 -3.91 -22.06
N ASP A 124 0.98 -3.11 -21.09
CA ASP A 124 1.07 -3.51 -19.70
C ASP A 124 0.30 -4.83 -19.56
N GLY A 125 1.00 -5.85 -19.07
CA GLY A 125 0.41 -7.16 -18.83
C GLY A 125 -0.42 -7.18 -17.56
N GLU A 126 -0.31 -6.16 -16.70
CA GLU A 126 -1.10 -6.09 -15.48
C GLU A 126 -2.48 -5.48 -15.74
N VAL A 127 -3.52 -6.19 -15.33
CA VAL A 127 -4.87 -5.65 -15.36
C VAL A 127 -5.05 -4.74 -14.15
N THR A 128 -5.31 -3.45 -14.38
CA THR A 128 -5.69 -2.52 -13.31
C THR A 128 -7.07 -2.90 -12.77
N THR A 129 -7.11 -3.52 -11.59
CA THR A 129 -8.38 -3.83 -10.91
C THR A 129 -8.96 -2.61 -10.21
N LEU A 130 -10.26 -2.62 -9.95
CA LEU A 130 -10.89 -1.61 -9.11
C LEU A 130 -10.35 -1.70 -7.68
N ALA A 131 -10.47 -0.60 -6.93
CA ALA A 131 -10.08 -0.55 -5.54
C ALA A 131 -10.93 -1.52 -4.71
N ARG A 132 -10.26 -2.37 -3.92
CA ARG A 132 -10.91 -3.31 -3.00
C ARG A 132 -11.04 -2.69 -1.61
N LYS A 133 -12.20 -2.90 -0.99
CA LYS A 133 -12.43 -2.58 0.42
C LYS A 133 -11.71 -3.62 1.28
N ARG A 134 -11.24 -3.20 2.46
CA ARG A 134 -10.65 -4.12 3.42
C ARG A 134 -11.78 -4.82 4.17
N MET A 135 -11.99 -6.09 3.86
CA MET A 135 -13.02 -6.91 4.51
C MET A 135 -12.55 -7.29 5.91
N THR A 136 -13.39 -7.09 6.92
CA THR A 136 -12.93 -7.15 8.34
C THR A 136 -14.01 -7.56 9.34
N VAL A 137 -15.29 -7.50 9.01
CA VAL A 137 -16.37 -7.82 9.97
C VAL A 137 -16.38 -9.32 10.32
N ARG A 138 -16.12 -10.18 9.33
CA ARG A 138 -16.04 -11.63 9.53
C ARG A 138 -14.93 -12.03 10.52
N ASP A 139 -13.79 -11.33 10.49
CA ASP A 139 -12.64 -11.61 11.37
C ASP A 139 -12.91 -11.31 12.85
N LEU A 140 -13.92 -10.49 13.15
CA LEU A 140 -14.36 -10.21 14.52
C LEU A 140 -15.19 -11.36 15.11
N LEU A 141 -15.80 -12.19 14.24
CA LEU A 141 -16.74 -13.22 14.64
C LEU A 141 -16.08 -14.61 14.70
N PRO A 142 -16.44 -15.45 15.67
CA PRO A 142 -16.04 -16.85 15.67
C PRO A 142 -16.73 -17.59 14.53
N VAL A 143 -15.96 -18.38 13.79
CA VAL A 143 -16.44 -19.19 12.67
C VAL A 143 -16.45 -20.67 13.05
N VAL A 144 -17.55 -21.36 12.77
CA VAL A 144 -17.72 -22.80 13.00
C VAL A 144 -18.24 -23.46 11.74
N GLN A 145 -17.68 -24.60 11.35
CA GLN A 145 -18.16 -25.37 10.21
C GLN A 145 -19.34 -26.27 10.62
N VAL A 146 -20.39 -26.31 9.81
CA VAL A 146 -21.61 -27.11 10.02
C VAL A 146 -21.98 -27.89 8.76
N SER A 147 -22.68 -29.01 8.92
CA SER A 147 -23.20 -29.83 7.80
C SER A 147 -24.72 -29.77 7.65
N GLY A 148 -25.43 -29.20 8.63
CA GLY A 148 -26.89 -29.07 8.64
C GLY A 148 -27.41 -27.88 7.83
N ASN A 149 -28.72 -27.87 7.53
CA ASN A 149 -29.40 -26.76 6.84
C ASN A 149 -29.71 -25.57 7.76
N ALA A 150 -29.63 -25.77 9.08
CA ALA A 150 -29.77 -24.73 10.09
C ALA A 150 -28.89 -25.07 11.30
N ALA A 151 -28.47 -24.04 12.02
CA ALA A 151 -27.77 -24.17 13.30
C ALA A 151 -28.76 -23.86 14.42
N GLU A 152 -29.03 -24.83 15.28
CA GLU A 152 -29.84 -24.65 16.49
C GLU A 152 -28.92 -24.32 17.67
N TYR A 153 -29.27 -23.31 18.44
CA TYR A 153 -28.51 -22.85 19.59
C TYR A 153 -29.44 -22.49 20.73
N VAL A 154 -29.02 -22.85 21.95
CA VAL A 154 -29.77 -22.56 23.16
C VAL A 154 -29.31 -21.22 23.70
N VAL A 155 -30.26 -20.31 23.95
CA VAL A 155 -30.02 -19.00 24.55
C VAL A 155 -30.65 -18.98 25.93
N GLN A 156 -29.89 -18.52 26.92
CA GLN A 156 -30.45 -18.22 28.23
C GLN A 156 -31.19 -16.88 28.18
N THR A 157 -32.50 -16.90 28.43
CA THR A 157 -33.35 -15.70 28.37
C THR A 157 -33.52 -15.05 29.73
N SER A 158 -33.52 -15.83 30.82
CA SER A 158 -33.61 -15.30 32.18
C SER A 158 -32.69 -16.03 33.16
N ARG A 159 -32.23 -15.29 34.18
CA ARG A 159 -31.48 -15.80 35.33
C ARG A 159 -31.77 -14.97 36.59
N PRO A 160 -33.00 -14.98 37.14
CA PRO A 160 -33.23 -14.40 38.45
C PRO A 160 -32.41 -15.17 39.50
N ASN A 161 -31.35 -14.54 40.00
CA ASN A 161 -30.55 -15.07 41.09
C ASN A 161 -31.08 -14.53 42.41
N ALA A 162 -31.76 -15.37 43.18
CA ALA A 162 -32.32 -15.00 44.48
C ALA A 162 -31.36 -15.35 45.64
N ALA A 163 -30.09 -15.64 45.36
CA ALA A 163 -29.10 -15.96 46.38
C ALA A 163 -28.99 -14.83 47.43
N ALA A 164 -29.27 -15.18 48.68
CA ALA A 164 -29.18 -14.30 49.82
C ALA A 164 -28.66 -15.06 51.05
N THR A 165 -28.18 -14.34 52.05
CA THR A 165 -27.85 -14.92 53.35
C THR A 165 -29.12 -15.34 54.07
N VAL A 166 -29.22 -16.60 54.49
CA VAL A 166 -30.42 -17.15 55.13
C VAL A 166 -30.10 -17.49 56.58
N ALA A 167 -30.92 -16.99 57.50
CA ALA A 167 -30.82 -17.32 58.92
C ALA A 167 -31.17 -18.80 59.15
N GLU A 168 -30.63 -19.38 60.22
CA GLU A 168 -30.92 -20.77 60.59
C GLU A 168 -32.42 -20.97 60.84
N GLY A 169 -33.02 -21.96 60.17
CA GLY A 169 -34.45 -22.26 60.24
C GLY A 169 -35.35 -21.48 59.27
N ALA A 170 -34.82 -20.52 58.49
CA ALA A 170 -35.60 -19.80 57.49
C ALA A 170 -35.66 -20.53 56.13
N LEU A 171 -36.74 -20.30 55.38
CA LEU A 171 -36.90 -20.81 54.01
C LEU A 171 -35.84 -20.18 53.10
N LYS A 172 -35.14 -21.02 52.34
CA LYS A 172 -34.12 -20.57 51.39
C LYS A 172 -34.80 -20.04 50.13
N PRO A 173 -34.35 -18.90 49.57
CA PRO A 173 -34.87 -18.38 48.32
C PRO A 173 -34.48 -19.29 47.14
N GLU A 174 -35.41 -19.45 46.20
CA GLU A 174 -35.24 -20.25 44.99
C GLU A 174 -34.78 -19.36 43.82
N SER A 175 -33.79 -19.82 43.07
CA SER A 175 -33.35 -19.17 41.83
C SER A 175 -33.91 -19.92 40.63
N ASP A 176 -34.19 -19.20 39.55
CA ASP A 176 -34.76 -19.77 38.33
C ASP A 176 -33.87 -19.47 37.11
N MET A 177 -34.05 -20.25 36.04
CA MET A 177 -33.31 -20.11 34.78
C MET A 177 -34.17 -20.58 33.60
N ALA A 178 -34.48 -19.66 32.68
CA ALA A 178 -35.14 -20.00 31.42
C ALA A 178 -34.13 -20.11 30.27
N LEU A 179 -34.27 -21.18 29.48
CA LEU A 179 -33.51 -21.46 28.26
C LEU A 179 -34.48 -21.56 27.07
N GLU A 180 -34.13 -20.94 25.96
CA GLU A 180 -34.89 -20.97 24.71
C GLU A 180 -34.03 -21.58 23.60
N LEU A 181 -34.59 -22.51 22.82
CA LEU A 181 -33.94 -23.01 21.61
C LEU A 181 -34.26 -22.07 20.44
N ARG A 182 -33.23 -21.51 19.81
CA ARG A 182 -33.34 -20.68 18.60
C ARG A 182 -32.67 -21.36 17.42
N THR A 183 -33.14 -21.06 16.22
CA THR A 183 -32.65 -21.66 14.98
C THR A 183 -32.16 -20.57 14.02
N ALA A 184 -30.92 -20.68 13.55
CA ALA A 184 -30.34 -19.85 12.50
C ALA A 184 -30.30 -20.63 11.18
N PRO A 185 -31.15 -20.30 10.19
CA PRO A 185 -31.15 -20.98 8.90
C PRO A 185 -29.90 -20.61 8.08
N THR A 186 -29.34 -21.58 7.37
CA THR A 186 -28.24 -21.32 6.44
C THR A 186 -28.77 -20.69 5.14
N ARG A 187 -28.13 -19.61 4.69
CA ARG A 187 -28.47 -18.85 3.48
C ARG A 187 -27.34 -18.90 2.48
N VAL A 188 -27.69 -18.85 1.20
CA VAL A 188 -26.73 -18.88 0.09
C VAL A 188 -26.50 -17.46 -0.40
N ILE A 189 -25.23 -17.07 -0.51
CA ILE A 189 -24.80 -15.83 -1.16
C ILE A 189 -24.10 -16.25 -2.44
N ALA A 190 -24.58 -15.77 -3.58
CA ALA A 190 -24.06 -16.16 -4.88
C ALA A 190 -24.15 -15.03 -5.88
N HIS A 191 -23.19 -15.00 -6.80
CA HIS A 191 -23.23 -14.17 -8.01
C HIS A 191 -22.57 -14.91 -9.17
N TRP A 192 -22.78 -14.45 -10.39
CA TRP A 192 -22.17 -15.09 -11.55
C TRP A 192 -21.86 -14.05 -12.61
N ILE A 193 -20.90 -14.37 -13.45
CA ILE A 193 -20.57 -13.57 -14.64
C ILE A 193 -20.51 -14.47 -15.88
N THR A 194 -20.69 -13.83 -17.03
CA THR A 194 -20.48 -14.44 -18.33
C THR A 194 -19.10 -14.10 -18.86
N ALA A 195 -18.43 -15.08 -19.46
CA ALA A 195 -17.17 -14.88 -20.16
C ALA A 195 -17.13 -15.67 -21.47
N SER A 196 -16.32 -15.22 -22.43
CA SER A 196 -16.08 -15.97 -23.67
C SER A 196 -15.12 -17.14 -23.39
N ARG A 197 -15.48 -18.33 -23.86
CA ARG A 197 -14.65 -19.53 -23.70
C ARG A 197 -13.27 -19.36 -24.34
N GLN A 198 -13.22 -18.76 -25.52
CA GLN A 198 -11.97 -18.52 -26.25
C GLN A 198 -11.03 -17.60 -25.47
N VAL A 199 -11.57 -16.51 -24.90
CA VAL A 199 -10.78 -15.54 -24.12
C VAL A 199 -10.20 -16.18 -22.86
N LEU A 200 -10.95 -17.08 -22.22
CA LEU A 200 -10.42 -17.82 -21.07
C LEU A 200 -9.35 -18.82 -21.50
N ASP A 201 -9.53 -19.51 -22.63
CA ASP A 201 -8.53 -20.45 -23.17
C ASP A 201 -7.21 -19.77 -23.55
N ASP A 202 -7.28 -18.55 -24.05
CA ASP A 202 -6.11 -17.80 -24.51
C ASP A 202 -5.35 -17.09 -23.37
N SER A 203 -5.96 -16.87 -22.21
CA SER A 203 -5.34 -16.13 -21.10
C SER A 203 -5.60 -16.78 -19.74
N ALA A 204 -4.57 -17.46 -19.22
CA ALA A 204 -4.56 -17.96 -17.85
C ALA A 204 -4.70 -16.82 -16.81
N GLN A 205 -4.14 -15.65 -17.10
CA GLN A 205 -4.19 -14.49 -16.21
C GLN A 205 -5.62 -13.94 -16.05
N LEU A 206 -6.43 -13.94 -17.11
CA LEU A 206 -7.83 -13.51 -17.02
C LEU A 206 -8.67 -14.47 -16.17
N ARG A 207 -8.37 -15.77 -16.19
CA ARG A 207 -9.05 -16.75 -15.32
C ARG A 207 -8.78 -16.46 -13.85
N ASP A 208 -7.52 -16.23 -13.49
CA ASP A 208 -7.15 -15.93 -12.09
C ASP A 208 -7.73 -14.59 -11.62
N LEU A 209 -7.75 -13.59 -12.50
CA LEU A 209 -8.40 -12.31 -12.22
C LEU A 209 -9.89 -12.48 -11.94
N ILE A 210 -10.61 -13.19 -12.80
CA ILE A 210 -12.05 -13.45 -12.63
C ILE A 210 -12.31 -14.19 -11.32
N ASN A 211 -11.52 -15.23 -11.02
CA ASN A 211 -11.65 -15.97 -9.78
C ASN A 211 -11.41 -15.07 -8.55
N GLY A 212 -10.41 -14.19 -8.61
CA GLY A 212 -10.13 -13.23 -7.55
C GLY A 212 -11.24 -12.21 -7.34
N GLU A 213 -11.80 -11.70 -8.44
CA GLU A 213 -12.85 -10.67 -8.39
C GLU A 213 -14.20 -11.22 -7.95
N LEU A 214 -14.56 -12.44 -8.39
CA LEU A 214 -15.77 -13.11 -7.92
C LEU A 214 -15.68 -13.40 -6.41
N ARG A 215 -14.56 -13.93 -5.94
CA ARG A 215 -14.36 -14.16 -4.50
C ARG A 215 -14.44 -12.86 -3.70
N TYR A 216 -13.90 -11.77 -4.22
CA TYR A 216 -13.99 -10.45 -3.59
C TYR A 216 -15.44 -9.93 -3.55
N GLY A 217 -16.19 -10.00 -4.65
CA GLY A 217 -17.58 -9.55 -4.67
C GLY A 217 -18.51 -10.39 -3.78
N LEU A 218 -18.20 -11.68 -3.62
CA LEU A 218 -18.90 -12.54 -2.67
C LEU A 218 -18.62 -12.11 -1.22
N GLN A 219 -17.36 -11.85 -0.86
CA GLN A 219 -17.01 -11.30 0.46
C GLN A 219 -17.68 -9.95 0.70
N GLU A 220 -17.82 -9.09 -0.32
CA GLU A 220 -18.50 -7.79 -0.21
C GLU A 220 -19.97 -7.95 0.13
N ALA A 221 -20.67 -8.84 -0.57
CA ALA A 221 -22.06 -9.16 -0.27
C ALA A 221 -22.21 -9.81 1.12
N GLU A 222 -21.27 -10.67 1.50
CA GLU A 222 -21.21 -11.29 2.83
C GLU A 222 -21.13 -10.24 3.94
N GLU A 223 -20.18 -9.31 3.87
CA GLU A 223 -19.98 -8.29 4.92
C GLU A 223 -21.22 -7.41 5.09
N VAL A 224 -21.89 -7.04 4.00
CA VAL A 224 -23.16 -6.29 4.05
C VAL A 224 -24.25 -7.11 4.72
N GLN A 225 -24.37 -8.40 4.43
CA GLN A 225 -25.38 -9.27 5.03
C GLN A 225 -25.10 -9.57 6.51
N LEU A 226 -23.84 -9.79 6.88
CA LEU A 226 -23.44 -9.98 8.28
C LEU A 226 -23.74 -8.73 9.11
N LEU A 227 -23.53 -7.54 8.57
CA LEU A 227 -23.73 -6.29 9.30
C LEU A 227 -25.20 -5.81 9.26
N ASN A 228 -25.79 -5.69 8.08
CA ASN A 228 -27.08 -5.04 7.82
C ASN A 228 -28.22 -5.99 7.43
N GLY A 229 -27.99 -7.31 7.39
CA GLY A 229 -29.00 -8.27 6.94
C GLY A 229 -30.31 -8.16 7.74
N ASP A 230 -31.45 -8.06 7.04
CA ASP A 230 -32.76 -7.82 7.65
C ASP A 230 -33.47 -9.10 8.15
N GLY A 231 -32.88 -10.29 7.90
CA GLY A 231 -33.46 -11.59 8.25
C GLY A 231 -34.71 -11.96 7.46
N THR A 232 -35.10 -11.20 6.43
CA THR A 232 -36.30 -11.46 5.64
C THR A 232 -36.00 -12.28 4.38
N GLY A 233 -36.92 -13.17 4.01
CA GLY A 233 -36.77 -14.01 2.81
C GLY A 233 -35.50 -14.87 2.84
N SER A 234 -34.53 -14.52 2.00
CA SER A 234 -33.24 -15.20 1.86
C SER A 234 -32.06 -14.46 2.52
N ASN A 235 -32.30 -13.27 3.07
CA ASN A 235 -31.27 -12.50 3.75
C ASN A 235 -30.89 -13.14 5.09
N LEU A 236 -29.65 -12.88 5.51
CA LEU A 236 -29.18 -13.21 6.86
C LEU A 236 -29.77 -12.24 7.87
N THR A 237 -29.83 -12.67 9.12
CA THR A 237 -30.14 -11.79 10.24
C THR A 237 -28.84 -11.15 10.72
N GLY A 238 -28.62 -9.88 10.37
CA GLY A 238 -27.38 -9.14 10.60
C GLY A 238 -27.23 -8.61 12.04
N LEU A 239 -26.01 -8.14 12.36
CA LEU A 239 -25.65 -7.62 13.67
C LEU A 239 -26.44 -6.36 14.05
N ILE A 240 -26.57 -5.39 13.13
CA ILE A 240 -27.18 -4.08 13.41
C ILE A 240 -28.67 -4.20 13.78
N PRO A 241 -29.53 -4.92 13.02
CA PRO A 241 -30.94 -5.03 13.35
C PRO A 241 -31.24 -5.72 14.69
N ASN A 242 -30.26 -6.41 15.29
CA ASN A 242 -30.40 -7.10 16.57
C ASN A 242 -29.55 -6.46 17.67
N ALA A 243 -28.84 -5.39 17.38
CA ALA A 243 -28.08 -4.66 18.37
C ALA A 243 -29.02 -3.88 19.30
N THR A 244 -28.57 -3.70 20.53
CA THR A 244 -29.25 -2.80 21.47
C THR A 244 -29.01 -1.36 21.03
N ALA A 245 -30.06 -0.54 21.04
CA ALA A 245 -29.92 0.87 20.73
C ALA A 245 -28.99 1.55 21.75
N PHE A 246 -28.10 2.40 21.26
CA PHE A 246 -27.27 3.26 22.09
C PHE A 246 -28.15 4.17 22.94
N SER A 247 -27.85 4.21 24.23
CA SER A 247 -28.46 5.12 25.19
C SER A 247 -27.34 5.58 26.11
N ASP A 248 -26.94 6.84 26.01
CA ASP A 248 -25.80 7.38 26.74
C ASP A 248 -25.98 7.24 28.26
N PRO A 249 -25.21 6.34 28.93
CA PRO A 249 -25.30 6.17 30.37
C PRO A 249 -24.56 7.28 31.14
N LEU A 250 -23.67 8.02 30.48
CA LEU A 250 -22.90 9.11 31.09
C LEU A 250 -23.65 10.45 31.06
N GLY A 251 -24.60 10.63 30.14
CA GLY A 251 -25.34 11.88 29.97
C GLY A 251 -24.45 13.04 29.51
N VAL A 252 -23.42 12.75 28.70
CA VAL A 252 -22.47 13.74 28.19
C VAL A 252 -23.20 14.66 27.21
N THR A 253 -23.38 15.93 27.61
CA THR A 253 -23.96 16.95 26.73
C THR A 253 -22.83 17.61 25.91
N GLY A 254 -22.94 17.59 24.58
CA GLY A 254 -21.92 18.18 23.70
C GLY A 254 -20.59 17.41 23.65
N GLY A 255 -20.64 16.10 23.87
CA GLY A 255 -19.46 15.22 23.76
C GLY A 255 -19.01 15.05 22.32
N SER A 256 -17.72 14.80 22.14
CA SER A 256 -17.16 14.42 20.84
C SER A 256 -17.58 12.99 20.44
N MET A 257 -17.41 12.62 19.18
CA MET A 257 -17.62 11.22 18.72
C MET A 257 -16.84 10.20 19.55
N ILE A 258 -15.68 10.58 20.08
CA ILE A 258 -14.85 9.73 20.95
C ILE A 258 -15.57 9.48 22.29
N ASP A 259 -16.22 10.51 22.85
CA ASP A 259 -16.98 10.39 24.10
C ASP A 259 -18.22 9.50 23.91
N THR A 260 -18.90 9.63 22.76
CA THR A 260 -20.03 8.74 22.40
C THR A 260 -19.60 7.28 22.36
N ILE A 261 -18.43 6.97 21.79
CA ILE A 261 -17.91 5.59 21.79
C ILE A 261 -17.54 5.14 23.20
N ALA A 262 -16.94 6.00 24.03
CA ALA A 262 -16.66 5.67 25.43
C ALA A 262 -17.94 5.30 26.19
N SER A 263 -19.01 6.09 26.00
CA SER A 263 -20.35 5.81 26.54
C SER A 263 -20.91 4.47 26.06
N ALA A 264 -20.75 4.14 24.78
CA ALA A 264 -21.21 2.86 24.23
C ALA A 264 -20.42 1.66 24.78
N ILE A 265 -19.10 1.82 24.98
CA ILE A 265 -18.27 0.82 25.67
C ILE A 265 -18.77 0.62 27.11
N LEU A 266 -19.09 1.72 27.81
CA LEU A 266 -19.64 1.66 29.16
C LEU A 266 -21.00 0.96 29.20
N GLN A 267 -21.89 1.25 28.24
CA GLN A 267 -23.20 0.57 28.14
C GLN A 267 -23.04 -0.95 28.05
N ASN A 268 -22.12 -1.43 27.22
CA ASN A 268 -21.78 -2.86 27.12
C ASN A 268 -21.19 -3.42 28.43
N ALA A 269 -20.30 -2.67 29.08
CA ALA A 269 -19.73 -3.06 30.37
C ALA A 269 -20.79 -3.15 31.49
N LEU A 270 -21.76 -2.23 31.52
CA LEU A 270 -22.88 -2.24 32.47
C LEU A 270 -23.83 -3.43 32.23
N ALA A 271 -23.87 -3.96 31.01
CA ALA A 271 -24.55 -5.22 30.67
C ALA A 271 -23.74 -6.48 31.04
N ASN A 272 -22.59 -6.34 31.71
CA ASN A 272 -21.62 -7.40 32.00
C ASN A 272 -21.02 -8.09 30.75
N LEU A 273 -21.02 -7.40 29.62
CA LEU A 273 -20.53 -7.89 28.32
C LEU A 273 -19.53 -6.88 27.76
N PRO A 274 -18.31 -6.77 28.34
CA PRO A 274 -17.34 -5.76 27.92
C PRO A 274 -17.01 -5.90 26.44
N ALA A 275 -17.00 -4.78 25.72
CA ALA A 275 -16.73 -4.73 24.29
C ALA A 275 -15.31 -5.24 23.95
N ASP A 276 -15.17 -5.89 22.80
CA ASP A 276 -13.89 -6.39 22.27
C ASP A 276 -13.49 -5.72 20.95
N GLY A 277 -14.35 -4.87 20.39
CA GLY A 277 -14.07 -4.07 19.20
C GLY A 277 -15.13 -3.01 18.93
N LEU A 278 -14.88 -2.20 17.91
CA LEU A 278 -15.86 -1.28 17.34
C LEU A 278 -15.82 -1.29 15.81
N ILE A 279 -16.94 -0.98 15.17
CA ILE A 279 -17.10 -0.82 13.73
C ILE A 279 -17.57 0.59 13.44
N VAL A 280 -16.86 1.29 12.56
CA VAL A 280 -17.15 2.68 12.16
C VAL A 280 -16.86 2.90 10.68
N HIS A 281 -17.49 3.93 10.11
CA HIS A 281 -17.24 4.32 8.73
C HIS A 281 -15.86 5.01 8.58
N PRO A 282 -15.14 4.86 7.44
CA PRO A 282 -13.86 5.54 7.20
C PRO A 282 -13.88 7.06 7.39
N ALA A 283 -14.99 7.72 7.04
CA ALA A 283 -15.15 9.16 7.22
C ALA A 283 -15.22 9.56 8.70
N ASP A 284 -15.97 8.80 9.50
CA ASP A 284 -16.12 9.06 10.94
C ASP A 284 -14.82 8.74 11.68
N TRP A 285 -14.14 7.65 11.30
CA TRP A 285 -12.81 7.33 11.81
C TRP A 285 -11.80 8.45 11.55
N THR A 286 -11.83 9.04 10.35
CA THR A 286 -10.94 10.15 10.00
C THR A 286 -11.29 11.41 10.79
N THR A 287 -12.58 11.68 11.02
CA THR A 287 -13.06 12.79 11.85
C THR A 287 -12.53 12.66 13.28
N MET A 288 -12.66 11.49 13.90
CA MET A 288 -12.07 11.22 15.22
C MET A 288 -10.54 11.37 15.24
N ARG A 289 -9.83 10.89 14.20
CA ARG A 289 -8.37 11.00 14.13
C ARG A 289 -7.88 12.44 13.93
N THR A 290 -8.71 13.28 13.33
CA THR A 290 -8.38 14.70 13.08
C THR A 290 -8.85 15.63 14.19
N LEU A 291 -9.50 15.09 15.23
CA LEU A 291 -9.93 15.84 16.40
C LEU A 291 -8.71 16.43 17.13
N LYS A 292 -8.82 17.72 17.50
CA LYS A 292 -7.77 18.49 18.16
C LYS A 292 -8.20 18.97 19.53
N ASN A 293 -7.24 19.11 20.43
CA ASN A 293 -7.45 19.81 21.70
C ASN A 293 -7.46 21.33 21.49
N GLY A 294 -7.69 22.09 22.58
CA GLY A 294 -7.69 23.55 22.55
C GLY A 294 -6.35 24.20 22.13
N ASP A 295 -5.24 23.46 22.26
CA ASP A 295 -3.89 23.90 21.89
C ASP A 295 -3.55 23.58 20.41
N GLY A 296 -4.43 22.88 19.69
CA GLY A 296 -4.27 22.54 18.27
C GLY A 296 -3.56 21.21 18.01
N ASP A 297 -3.23 20.45 19.05
CA ASP A 297 -2.63 19.11 18.96
C ASP A 297 -3.69 18.04 18.69
N TYR A 298 -3.32 17.02 17.91
CA TYR A 298 -4.19 15.88 17.61
C TYR A 298 -4.36 14.96 18.83
N ILE A 299 -5.61 14.68 19.21
CA ILE A 299 -5.94 13.91 20.42
C ILE A 299 -5.52 12.44 20.26
N LEU A 300 -5.71 11.84 19.08
CA LEU A 300 -5.36 10.44 18.80
C LEU A 300 -3.91 10.26 18.32
N GLY A 301 -3.07 11.27 18.49
CA GLY A 301 -1.65 11.24 18.17
C GLY A 301 -1.27 11.93 16.88
N HIS A 302 0.04 12.14 16.71
CA HIS A 302 0.59 12.91 15.59
C HIS A 302 0.29 12.24 14.24
N PRO A 303 -0.09 12.98 13.18
CA PRO A 303 -0.51 12.40 11.89
C PRO A 303 0.61 11.61 11.18
N ALA A 304 1.87 11.96 11.44
CA ALA A 304 3.03 11.23 10.92
C ALA A 304 3.28 9.88 11.61
N ALA A 305 2.61 9.58 12.73
CA ALA A 305 2.71 8.29 13.39
C ALA A 305 1.79 7.27 12.69
N ALA A 306 2.35 6.11 12.37
CA ALA A 306 1.59 4.94 11.92
C ALA A 306 1.00 4.24 13.15
N VAL A 307 -0.21 4.62 13.54
CA VAL A 307 -0.93 4.03 14.68
C VAL A 307 -1.97 3.06 14.15
N GLU A 308 -2.02 1.84 14.71
CA GLU A 308 -3.10 0.90 14.42
C GLU A 308 -4.45 1.50 14.83
N PRO A 309 -5.54 1.32 14.04
CA PRO A 309 -6.86 1.80 14.40
C PRO A 309 -7.34 1.17 15.72
N ARG A 310 -7.21 1.90 16.82
CA ARG A 310 -7.64 1.48 18.15
C ARG A 310 -8.20 2.68 18.91
N LEU A 311 -9.24 2.43 19.70
CA LEU A 311 -9.84 3.44 20.58
C LEU A 311 -10.14 2.80 21.93
N PHE A 312 -9.74 3.45 23.03
CA PHE A 312 -9.85 2.92 24.40
C PHE A 312 -9.28 1.50 24.58
N GLY A 313 -8.23 1.15 23.81
CA GLY A 313 -7.61 -0.18 23.84
C GLY A 313 -8.32 -1.25 22.99
N LEU A 314 -9.48 -0.93 22.41
CA LEU A 314 -10.23 -1.81 21.52
C LEU A 314 -9.82 -1.62 20.06
N PRO A 315 -9.73 -2.69 19.25
CA PRO A 315 -9.51 -2.58 17.81
C PRO A 315 -10.71 -1.92 17.10
N ALA A 316 -10.41 -1.02 16.17
CA ALA A 316 -11.40 -0.39 15.32
C ALA A 316 -11.39 -0.99 13.91
N VAL A 317 -12.53 -1.58 13.54
CA VAL A 317 -12.80 -2.07 12.19
C VAL A 317 -13.43 -0.92 11.39
N VAL A 318 -12.70 -0.51 10.36
CA VAL A 318 -13.07 0.65 9.53
C VAL A 318 -13.57 0.13 8.19
N THR A 319 -14.89 0.14 7.99
CA THR A 319 -15.54 -0.42 6.80
C THR A 319 -16.60 0.53 6.25
N PRO A 320 -16.71 0.71 4.92
CA PRO A 320 -17.79 1.49 4.32
C PRO A 320 -19.14 0.75 4.32
N ALA A 321 -19.23 -0.47 4.86
CA ALA A 321 -20.48 -1.23 4.97
C ALA A 321 -21.43 -0.69 6.06
N ILE A 322 -20.91 0.04 7.05
CA ILE A 322 -21.72 0.77 8.02
C ILE A 322 -22.04 2.16 7.46
N THR A 323 -23.27 2.64 7.65
CA THR A 323 -23.64 3.98 7.22
C THR A 323 -22.79 5.03 7.94
N GLN A 324 -22.40 6.08 7.22
CA GLN A 324 -21.73 7.23 7.82
C GLN A 324 -22.60 7.84 8.94
N GLY A 325 -21.96 8.28 10.02
CA GLY A 325 -22.60 8.83 11.20
C GLY A 325 -23.13 7.76 12.16
N GLN A 326 -22.93 6.47 11.87
CA GLN A 326 -23.35 5.35 12.70
C GLN A 326 -22.16 4.53 13.18
N PHE A 327 -22.32 3.90 14.33
CA PHE A 327 -21.31 3.05 14.94
C PHE A 327 -21.91 1.78 15.54
N LEU A 328 -21.12 0.72 15.58
CA LEU A 328 -21.45 -0.51 16.30
C LEU A 328 -20.29 -0.85 17.25
N VAL A 329 -20.56 -0.89 18.55
CA VAL A 329 -19.59 -1.27 19.60
C VAL A 329 -20.09 -2.54 20.25
N GLY A 330 -19.23 -3.54 20.38
CA GLY A 330 -19.71 -4.84 20.84
C GLY A 330 -18.65 -5.77 21.34
N ASN A 331 -19.09 -6.82 22.02
CA ASN A 331 -18.33 -8.05 22.17
C ASN A 331 -18.72 -9.00 21.03
N PHE A 332 -18.05 -8.89 19.89
CA PHE A 332 -18.39 -9.64 18.68
C PHE A 332 -18.24 -11.15 18.87
N ARG A 333 -17.28 -11.56 19.71
CA ARG A 333 -17.04 -12.98 20.01
C ARG A 333 -18.15 -13.64 20.83
N ALA A 334 -18.72 -12.91 21.77
CA ALA A 334 -19.83 -13.40 22.60
C ALA A 334 -21.20 -13.16 21.93
N SER A 335 -21.32 -12.09 21.13
CA SER A 335 -22.60 -11.68 20.54
C SER A 335 -23.09 -12.64 19.48
N ALA A 336 -22.21 -13.09 18.59
CA ALA A 336 -22.61 -13.84 17.41
C ALA A 336 -21.59 -14.89 16.99
N THR A 337 -22.03 -15.82 16.16
CA THR A 337 -21.17 -16.87 15.59
C THR A 337 -21.60 -17.13 14.16
N VAL A 338 -20.61 -17.19 13.27
CA VAL A 338 -20.82 -17.57 11.87
C VAL A 338 -20.73 -19.08 11.76
N TYR A 339 -21.74 -19.69 11.15
CA TYR A 339 -21.81 -21.11 10.87
C TYR A 339 -21.68 -21.32 9.37
N ASP A 340 -20.50 -21.72 8.90
CA ASP A 340 -20.28 -22.01 7.48
C ASP A 340 -20.77 -23.41 7.15
N ARG A 341 -21.60 -23.53 6.11
CA ARG A 341 -22.01 -24.82 5.57
C ARG A 341 -21.06 -25.33 4.48
N TRP A 342 -20.51 -24.40 3.71
CA TRP A 342 -19.45 -24.62 2.73
C TRP A 342 -18.77 -23.27 2.45
N GLN A 343 -17.47 -23.31 2.17
CA GLN A 343 -16.66 -22.13 1.87
C GLN A 343 -16.99 -21.59 0.47
N PRO A 344 -16.55 -20.36 0.12
CA PRO A 344 -16.69 -19.83 -1.23
C PRO A 344 -16.11 -20.79 -2.28
N THR A 345 -16.97 -21.26 -3.19
CA THR A 345 -16.59 -22.10 -4.32
C THR A 345 -16.88 -21.40 -5.63
N VAL A 346 -16.01 -21.60 -6.62
CA VAL A 346 -16.21 -21.11 -7.99
C VAL A 346 -16.43 -22.31 -8.90
N GLN A 347 -17.52 -22.29 -9.67
CA GLN A 347 -17.90 -23.33 -10.61
C GLN A 347 -18.06 -22.72 -12.01
N VAL A 348 -17.74 -23.50 -13.04
CA VAL A 348 -17.84 -23.06 -14.43
C VAL A 348 -18.77 -24.02 -15.17
N SER A 349 -19.69 -23.46 -15.97
CA SER A 349 -20.61 -24.22 -16.81
C SER A 349 -20.66 -23.68 -18.23
N THR A 350 -20.59 -24.58 -19.20
CA THR A 350 -20.79 -24.31 -20.65
C THR A 350 -22.24 -24.50 -21.08
N ASP A 351 -23.03 -25.20 -20.28
CA ASP A 351 -24.33 -25.74 -20.69
C ASP A 351 -25.50 -24.89 -20.17
N HIS A 352 -25.21 -23.69 -19.65
CA HIS A 352 -26.21 -22.74 -19.21
C HIS A 352 -26.90 -22.06 -20.40
N ALA A 353 -28.23 -22.18 -20.50
CA ALA A 353 -29.04 -21.55 -21.54
C ALA A 353 -28.50 -21.85 -22.96
N ASP A 354 -28.20 -20.81 -23.75
CA ASP A 354 -27.65 -20.93 -25.10
C ASP A 354 -26.14 -20.67 -25.17
N PHE A 355 -25.43 -20.77 -24.05
CA PHE A 355 -24.00 -20.47 -23.98
C PHE A 355 -23.15 -21.45 -24.76
N PHE A 356 -23.55 -22.73 -24.80
CA PHE A 356 -22.89 -23.75 -25.60
C PHE A 356 -22.83 -23.37 -27.08
N ILE A 357 -23.94 -22.90 -27.66
CA ILE A 357 -24.00 -22.51 -29.08
C ILE A 357 -23.34 -21.14 -29.35
N ARG A 358 -23.17 -20.30 -28.31
CA ARG A 358 -22.51 -18.99 -28.40
C ARG A 358 -21.04 -18.98 -28.00
N ASN A 359 -20.47 -20.14 -27.62
CA ASN A 359 -19.12 -20.24 -27.04
C ASN A 359 -18.91 -19.36 -25.80
N LEU A 360 -19.94 -19.22 -24.97
CA LEU A 360 -19.86 -18.54 -23.68
C LEU A 360 -19.73 -19.56 -22.55
N VAL A 361 -19.28 -19.09 -21.38
CA VAL A 361 -19.31 -19.84 -20.12
C VAL A 361 -19.89 -18.99 -19.02
N ALA A 362 -20.65 -19.64 -18.13
CA ALA A 362 -21.10 -19.08 -16.87
C ALA A 362 -20.07 -19.43 -15.80
N ILE A 363 -19.60 -18.43 -15.05
CA ILE A 363 -18.73 -18.63 -13.89
C ILE A 363 -19.53 -18.18 -12.67
N LEU A 364 -19.93 -19.15 -11.85
CA LEU A 364 -20.73 -18.98 -10.64
C LEU A 364 -19.79 -19.01 -9.44
N ALA A 365 -19.90 -18.03 -8.54
CA ALA A 365 -19.31 -18.11 -7.21
C ALA A 365 -20.41 -18.11 -6.15
N GLU A 366 -20.35 -19.06 -5.24
CA GLU A 366 -21.35 -19.22 -4.18
C GLU A 366 -20.72 -19.68 -2.86
N GLU A 367 -21.34 -19.25 -1.77
CA GLU A 367 -21.10 -19.72 -0.42
C GLU A 367 -22.42 -19.90 0.32
N ARG A 368 -22.40 -20.57 1.47
CA ARG A 368 -23.57 -20.74 2.32
C ARG A 368 -23.15 -20.77 3.76
N LEU A 369 -23.78 -19.88 4.52
CA LEU A 369 -23.50 -19.67 5.92
C LEU A 369 -24.78 -19.28 6.65
N ALA A 370 -24.75 -19.40 7.97
CA ALA A 370 -25.76 -18.84 8.87
C ALA A 370 -25.06 -17.92 9.87
N LEU A 371 -25.76 -16.85 10.26
CA LEU A 371 -25.33 -16.00 11.36
C LEU A 371 -26.27 -16.23 12.55
N ALA A 372 -25.71 -16.67 13.69
CA ALA A 372 -26.45 -16.84 14.91
C ALA A 372 -26.11 -15.73 15.89
N ILE A 373 -27.12 -14.97 16.32
CA ILE A 373 -26.98 -13.89 17.29
C ILE A 373 -27.37 -14.44 18.66
N LYS A 374 -26.35 -14.81 19.44
CA LYS A 374 -26.48 -15.49 20.73
C LYS A 374 -26.76 -14.51 21.85
N GLN A 375 -26.13 -13.34 21.82
CA GLN A 375 -26.26 -12.31 22.86
C GLN A 375 -26.41 -10.93 22.20
N PRO A 376 -27.64 -10.50 21.86
CA PRO A 376 -27.87 -9.17 21.27
C PRO A 376 -27.50 -8.02 22.20
N LEU A 377 -27.57 -8.24 23.53
CA LEU A 377 -27.17 -7.27 24.55
C LEU A 377 -25.66 -6.97 24.56
N ALA A 378 -24.83 -7.82 23.92
CA ALA A 378 -23.40 -7.57 23.76
C ALA A 378 -23.09 -6.58 22.63
N LEU A 379 -24.10 -6.13 21.87
CA LEU A 379 -23.98 -5.21 20.75
C LEU A 379 -24.72 -3.92 21.09
N THR A 380 -24.04 -2.79 20.95
CA THR A 380 -24.61 -1.46 21.08
C THR A 380 -24.44 -0.71 19.76
N TYR A 381 -25.56 -0.28 19.18
CA TYR A 381 -25.61 0.41 17.90
C TYR A 381 -26.23 1.79 18.06
N GLY A 382 -25.59 2.81 17.52
CA GLY A 382 -26.03 4.19 17.67
C GLY A 382 -25.62 5.05 16.48
N ALA A 383 -26.17 6.27 16.46
CA ALA A 383 -25.67 7.36 15.66
C ALA A 383 -24.82 8.28 16.54
N PHE A 384 -23.83 8.93 15.95
CA PHE A 384 -23.22 10.09 16.58
C PHE A 384 -24.24 11.23 16.56
N ASP A 385 -24.46 11.86 17.70
CA ASP A 385 -25.29 13.07 17.75
C ASP A 385 -24.65 14.10 16.82
N GLY A 386 -25.40 14.54 15.82
CA GLY A 386 -24.91 15.49 14.82
C GLY A 386 -24.42 16.76 15.52
N GLU A 387 -23.20 17.18 15.19
CA GLU A 387 -22.64 18.46 15.64
C GLU A 387 -23.56 19.65 15.36
#